data_AF-A0A7K2XF71-F1
#
_entry.id   AF-A0A7K2XF71-F1
#
_cell.length_a   1.000
_cell.length_b   1.000
_cell.length_c   1.000
_cell.angle_alpha   90.00
_cell.angle_beta   90.00
_cell.angle_gamma   90.00
#
_symmetry.space_group_name_H-M   'P 1'
#
loop_
_entity.id
_entity.type
_entity.pdbx_description
1 polymer ?
#
loop_
_entity_poly.entity_id
_entity_poly.type
_entity_poly.pdbx_seq_one_letter_code
_entity_poly.pdbx_strand_id
1 'polypeptide(L)'
;GRLGRGEEALAQYRAVAEARASALGADHPETLAARYETGVFLGRLGQAADALDVCRDLVAARTRAQGADGPETLRARHALAVNLGRLGRWEEALAESRAVHADRERVLGADHPDT
;
A
#
# COMPACT_ATOMS: atom_id res chain seq x y z
N GLY A 1 -23.15 13.72 -5.17
CA GLY A 1 -22.04 14.63 -4.77
C GLY A 1 -20.69 13.97 -5.00
N ARG A 2 -19.58 14.72 -5.01
CA ARG A 2 -18.22 14.20 -5.24
C ARG A 2 -17.83 13.08 -4.25
N LEU A 3 -18.31 13.15 -3.01
CA LEU A 3 -18.12 12.12 -1.98
C LEU A 3 -18.84 10.80 -2.31
N GLY A 4 -20.08 10.85 -2.80
CA GLY A 4 -20.84 9.63 -3.18
C GLY A 4 -20.20 8.84 -4.33
N ARG A 5 -19.64 9.55 -5.32
CA ARG A 5 -18.86 8.90 -6.41
C ARG A 5 -17.54 8.29 -5.92
N GLY A 6 -16.99 8.83 -4.83
CA GLY A 6 -15.81 8.28 -4.16
C GLY A 6 -16.13 6.93 -3.51
N GLU A 7 -17.13 6.89 -2.64
CA GLU A 7 -17.53 5.67 -1.96
C GLU A 7 -17.95 4.54 -2.92
N GLU A 8 -18.64 4.86 -4.02
CA GLU A 8 -18.97 3.90 -5.09
C GLU A 8 -17.72 3.32 -5.76
N ALA A 9 -16.71 4.17 -6.06
CA ALA A 9 -15.46 3.71 -6.62
C ALA A 9 -14.66 2.84 -5.64
N LEU A 10 -14.68 3.19 -4.35
CA LEU A 10 -14.05 2.37 -3.30
C LEU A 10 -14.68 0.98 -3.21
N ALA A 11 -16.02 0.91 -3.27
CA ALA A 11 -16.74 -0.36 -3.28
C ALA A 11 -16.36 -1.23 -4.48
N GLN A 12 -16.19 -0.63 -5.66
CA GLN A 12 -15.71 -1.32 -6.85
C GLN A 12 -14.29 -1.88 -6.67
N TYR A 13 -13.35 -1.10 -6.12
CA TYR A 13 -11.99 -1.59 -5.86
C TYR A 13 -11.96 -2.76 -4.87
N ARG A 14 -12.77 -2.70 -3.80
CA ARG A 14 -12.91 -3.80 -2.83
C ARG A 14 -13.47 -5.06 -3.49
N ALA A 15 -14.53 -4.92 -4.28
CA ALA A 15 -15.14 -6.04 -5.00
C ALA A 15 -14.14 -6.69 -5.99
N VAL A 16 -13.33 -5.90 -6.69
CA VAL A 16 -12.27 -6.42 -7.56
C VAL A 16 -11.21 -7.19 -6.77
N ALA A 17 -10.77 -6.65 -5.62
CA ALA A 17 -9.80 -7.33 -4.77
C ALA A 17 -10.32 -8.67 -4.22
N GLU A 18 -11.60 -8.72 -3.82
CA GLU A 18 -12.26 -9.93 -3.34
C GLU A 18 -12.44 -10.97 -4.45
N ALA A 19 -12.94 -10.55 -5.62
CA ALA A 19 -13.10 -11.43 -6.77
C ALA A 19 -11.76 -12.06 -7.21
N ARG A 20 -10.69 -11.26 -7.23
CA ARG A 20 -9.34 -11.75 -7.54
C ARG A 20 -8.81 -12.68 -6.45
N ALA A 21 -9.04 -12.38 -5.18
CA ALA A 21 -8.66 -13.28 -4.09
C ALA A 21 -9.35 -14.64 -4.20
N SER A 22 -10.63 -14.66 -4.58
CA SER A 22 -11.38 -15.90 -4.80
C SER A 22 -10.94 -16.68 -6.04
N ALA A 23 -10.59 -15.99 -7.14
CA ALA A 23 -10.24 -16.63 -8.41
C ALA A 23 -8.77 -17.05 -8.50
N LEU A 24 -7.86 -16.25 -7.93
CA LEU A 24 -6.41 -16.36 -8.12
C LEU A 24 -5.66 -16.69 -6.82
N GLY A 25 -6.31 -16.52 -5.67
CA GLY A 25 -5.71 -16.64 -4.35
C GLY A 25 -5.32 -15.29 -3.74
N ALA A 26 -5.24 -15.26 -2.40
CA ALA A 26 -5.03 -14.05 -1.61
C ALA A 26 -3.65 -13.40 -1.80
N ASP A 27 -2.63 -14.20 -2.16
CA ASP A 27 -1.24 -13.76 -2.34
C ASP A 27 -0.86 -13.59 -3.82
N HIS A 28 -1.81 -13.76 -4.74
CA HIS A 28 -1.56 -13.58 -6.17
C HIS A 28 -1.23 -12.10 -6.49
N PRO A 29 -0.24 -11.81 -7.36
CA PRO A 29 0.18 -10.43 -7.65
C PRO A 29 -0.96 -9.47 -8.02
N GLU A 30 -1.90 -9.90 -8.86
CA GLU A 30 -3.07 -9.09 -9.24
C GLU A 30 -4.04 -8.83 -8.08
N THR A 31 -4.17 -9.77 -7.14
CA THR A 31 -4.97 -9.57 -5.91
C THR A 31 -4.31 -8.51 -5.04
N LEU A 32 -2.98 -8.60 -4.86
CA LEU A 32 -2.20 -7.66 -4.07
C LEU A 32 -2.17 -6.26 -4.70
N ALA A 33 -2.13 -6.16 -6.04
CA ALA A 33 -2.24 -4.90 -6.76
C ALA A 33 -3.62 -4.23 -6.54
N ALA A 34 -4.71 -4.98 -6.59
CA ALA A 34 -6.04 -4.43 -6.31
C ALA A 34 -6.20 -3.94 -4.85
N ARG A 35 -5.58 -4.65 -3.90
CA ARG A 35 -5.53 -4.22 -2.49
C ARG A 35 -4.71 -2.93 -2.31
N TYR A 36 -3.61 -2.79 -3.03
CA TYR A 36 -2.81 -1.56 -3.03
C TYR A 36 -3.65 -0.35 -3.48
N GLU A 37 -4.37 -0.46 -4.59
CA GLU A 37 -5.24 0.61 -5.09
C GLU A 37 -6.35 0.96 -4.10
N THR A 38 -6.92 -0.04 -3.42
CA THR A 38 -7.88 0.18 -2.33
C THR A 38 -7.29 1.05 -1.23
N GLY A 39 -6.07 0.73 -0.74
CA GLY A 39 -5.38 1.50 0.29
C GLY A 39 -5.06 2.94 -0.14
N VAL A 40 -4.60 3.13 -1.38
CA VAL A 40 -4.34 4.47 -1.95
C VAL A 40 -5.63 5.29 -2.00
N PHE A 41 -6.73 4.68 -2.43
CA PHE A 41 -8.00 5.36 -2.61
C PHE A 41 -8.65 5.76 -1.28
N LEU A 42 -8.62 4.88 -0.27
CA LEU A 42 -9.02 5.20 1.11
C LEU A 42 -8.29 6.45 1.63
N GLY A 43 -6.97 6.49 1.44
CA GLY A 43 -6.16 7.62 1.86
C GLY A 43 -6.52 8.93 1.13
N ARG A 44 -6.92 8.86 -0.15
CA ARG A 44 -7.40 10.03 -0.92
C ARG A 44 -8.78 10.51 -0.48
N LEU A 45 -9.60 9.64 0.09
CA LEU A 45 -10.90 9.98 0.69
C LEU A 45 -10.77 10.53 2.13
N GLY A 46 -9.55 10.58 2.68
CA GLY A 46 -9.32 10.99 4.06
C GLY A 46 -9.55 9.86 5.09
N GLN A 47 -9.82 8.64 4.63
CA GLN A 47 -9.96 7.44 5.46
C GLN A 47 -8.59 6.84 5.77
N ALA A 48 -7.71 7.64 6.38
CA ALA A 48 -6.30 7.26 6.59
C ALA A 48 -6.11 6.07 7.54
N ALA A 49 -7.04 5.84 8.48
CA ALA A 49 -7.01 4.68 9.37
C ALA A 49 -7.24 3.38 8.60
N ASP A 50 -8.34 3.29 7.85
CA ASP A 50 -8.64 2.13 6.99
C ASP A 50 -7.53 1.91 5.95
N ALA A 51 -7.01 2.98 5.36
CA ALA A 51 -5.89 2.93 4.42
C ALA A 51 -4.63 2.31 5.04
N LEU A 52 -4.33 2.69 6.29
CA LEU A 52 -3.19 2.17 7.02
C LEU A 52 -3.30 0.67 7.27
N ASP A 53 -4.48 0.20 7.68
CA ASP A 53 -4.70 -1.22 7.96
C ASP A 53 -4.59 -2.07 6.69
N VAL A 54 -5.20 -1.62 5.59
CA VAL A 54 -5.04 -2.26 4.27
C VAL A 54 -3.56 -2.30 3.84
N CYS A 55 -2.81 -1.20 4.04
CA CYS A 55 -1.39 -1.17 3.70
C CYS A 55 -0.55 -2.12 4.56
N ARG A 56 -0.84 -2.25 5.86
CA ARG A 56 -0.14 -3.18 6.76
C ARG A 56 -0.33 -4.63 6.32
N ASP A 57 -1.57 -5.03 6.06
CA ASP A 57 -1.89 -6.38 5.59
C ASP A 57 -1.24 -6.68 4.23
N LEU A 58 -1.24 -5.69 3.33
CA LEU A 58 -0.60 -5.78 2.04
C LEU A 58 0.92 -5.94 2.16
N VAL A 59 1.59 -5.16 3.02
CA VAL A 59 3.04 -5.30 3.26
C VAL A 59 3.37 -6.69 3.77
N ALA A 60 2.57 -7.22 4.70
CA ALA A 60 2.76 -8.57 5.22
C ALA A 60 2.59 -9.63 4.12
N ALA A 61 1.55 -9.51 3.28
CA ALA A 61 1.31 -10.44 2.19
C ALA A 61 2.40 -10.39 1.11
N ARG A 62 2.82 -9.19 0.69
CA ARG A 62 3.91 -9.01 -0.28
C ARG A 62 5.24 -9.51 0.25
N THR A 63 5.55 -9.26 1.52
CA THR A 63 6.76 -9.79 2.16
C THR A 63 6.79 -11.32 2.10
N ARG A 64 5.66 -12.00 2.37
CA ARG A 64 5.57 -13.46 2.28
C ARG A 64 5.69 -13.98 0.84
N ALA A 65 5.02 -13.32 -0.11
CA ALA A 65 4.89 -13.81 -1.48
C ALA A 65 6.07 -13.45 -2.40
N GLN A 66 6.69 -12.29 -2.15
CA GLN A 66 7.63 -11.63 -3.07
C GLN A 66 8.93 -11.17 -2.40
N GLY A 67 9.04 -11.31 -1.07
CA GLY A 67 10.17 -10.83 -0.29
C GLY A 67 10.04 -9.36 0.16
N ALA A 68 10.78 -9.00 1.20
CA ALA A 68 10.74 -7.67 1.82
C ALA A 68 11.29 -6.55 0.91
N ASP A 69 12.23 -6.91 0.04
CA ASP A 69 13.01 -5.99 -0.80
C ASP A 69 12.40 -5.76 -2.19
N GLY A 70 11.32 -6.48 -2.51
CA GLY A 70 10.66 -6.35 -3.80
C GLY A 70 10.15 -4.91 -4.01
N PRO A 71 10.25 -4.34 -5.23
CA PRO A 71 9.79 -2.98 -5.52
C PRO A 71 8.33 -2.73 -5.09
N GLU A 72 7.46 -3.72 -5.30
CA GLU A 72 6.05 -3.66 -4.90
C GLU A 72 5.86 -3.70 -3.37
N THR A 73 6.73 -4.41 -2.64
CA THR A 73 6.73 -4.41 -1.17
C THR A 73 7.15 -3.05 -0.65
N LEU A 74 8.25 -2.49 -1.18
CA LEU A 74 8.74 -1.16 -0.81
C LEU A 74 7.73 -0.06 -1.16
N ARG A 75 7.00 -0.19 -2.27
CA ARG A 75 5.89 0.70 -2.64
C ARG A 75 4.72 0.63 -1.65
N ALA A 76 4.36 -0.56 -1.18
CA ALA A 76 3.32 -0.72 -0.14
C ALA A 76 3.76 -0.13 1.20
N ARG A 77 5.03 -0.33 1.60
CA ARG A 77 5.62 0.24 2.82
C ARG A 77 5.65 1.77 2.77
N HIS A 78 5.95 2.36 1.63
CA HIS A 78 5.85 3.81 1.46
C HIS A 78 4.40 4.31 1.65
N ALA A 79 3.40 3.62 1.09
CA ALA A 79 1.99 3.99 1.28
C ALA A 79 1.56 3.88 2.76
N LEU A 80 2.07 2.87 3.48
CA LEU A 80 1.90 2.74 4.93
C LEU A 80 2.43 3.98 5.66
N ALA A 81 3.67 4.41 5.36
CA ALA A 81 4.28 5.60 5.95
C ALA A 81 3.48 6.88 5.69
N VAL A 82 2.98 7.06 4.46
CA VAL A 82 2.12 8.22 4.11
C VAL A 82 0.85 8.24 4.96
N ASN A 83 0.19 7.10 5.17
CA ASN A 83 -1.02 7.05 5.99
C ASN A 83 -0.74 7.23 7.49
N LEU A 84 0.42 6.79 8.00
CA LEU A 84 0.87 7.15 9.35
C LEU A 84 0.98 8.67 9.52
N GLY A 85 1.59 9.36 8.55
CA GLY A 85 1.70 10.82 8.57
C GLY A 85 0.33 11.52 8.56
N ARG A 86 -0.61 11.04 7.73
CA ARG A 86 -1.99 11.57 7.69
C ARG A 86 -2.74 11.42 9.03
N LEU A 87 -2.37 10.44 9.84
CA LEU A 87 -2.92 10.24 11.19
C LEU A 87 -2.14 11.00 12.28
N GLY A 88 -1.16 11.82 11.91
CA GLY A 88 -0.32 12.57 12.86
C GLY A 88 0.76 11.73 13.53
N ARG A 89 1.00 10.49 13.09
CA ARG A 89 2.00 9.56 13.64
C ARG A 89 3.35 9.78 12.97
N TRP A 90 3.87 10.99 13.09
CA TRP A 90 5.02 11.47 12.31
C TRP A 90 6.33 10.72 12.58
N GLU A 91 6.58 10.33 13.83
CA GLU A 91 7.78 9.57 14.19
C GLU A 91 7.83 8.21 13.49
N GLU A 92 6.70 7.50 13.51
CA GLU A 92 6.56 6.19 12.83
C GLU A 92 6.63 6.34 11.31
N ALA A 93 5.97 7.37 10.76
CA ALA A 93 6.02 7.67 9.32
C ALA A 93 7.44 7.96 8.84
N LEU A 94 8.21 8.72 9.62
CA LEU A 94 9.59 9.07 9.31
C LEU A 94 10.51 7.86 9.41
N ALA A 95 10.35 7.05 10.46
CA ALA A 95 11.12 5.81 10.63
C ALA A 95 10.92 4.86 9.45
N GLU A 96 9.66 4.63 9.05
CA GLU A 96 9.34 3.75 7.94
C GLU A 96 9.84 4.31 6.60
N SER A 97 9.68 5.61 6.36
CA SER A 97 10.16 6.25 5.12
C SER A 97 11.68 6.15 4.98
N ARG A 98 12.43 6.33 6.08
CA ARG A 98 13.89 6.16 6.09
C ARG A 98 14.29 4.72 5.81
N ALA A 99 13.60 3.75 6.41
CA ALA A 99 13.87 2.33 6.17
C ALA A 99 13.62 1.97 4.69
N VAL A 100 12.50 2.43 4.11
CA VAL A 100 12.19 2.19 2.69
C VAL A 100 13.21 2.83 1.77
N HIS A 101 13.66 4.05 2.05
CA HIS A 101 14.70 4.72 1.26
C HIS A 101 16.02 3.96 1.31
N ALA A 102 16.48 3.56 2.50
CA ALA A 102 17.70 2.76 2.65
C ALA A 102 17.60 1.41 1.91
N ASP A 103 16.43 0.77 1.93
CA ASP A 103 16.21 -0.48 1.17
C ASP A 103 16.24 -0.24 -0.34
N ARG A 104 15.68 0.87 -0.83
CA ARG A 104 15.75 1.25 -2.25
C ARG A 104 17.17 1.58 -2.68
N GLU A 105 17.93 2.34 -1.88
CA GLU A 105 19.35 2.61 -2.12
C GLU A 105 20.14 1.31 -2.27
N ARG A 106 19.90 0.34 -1.38
CA ARG A 106 20.58 -0.97 -1.42
C ARG A 106 20.19 -1.80 -2.64
N VAL A 107 18.93 -1.79 -3.04
CA VAL A 107 18.40 -2.66 -4.12
C VAL A 107 18.59 -2.06 -5.51
N LEU A 108 18.39 -0.75 -5.66
CA LEU A 108 18.36 -0.04 -6.93
C LEU A 108 19.62 0.81 -7.18
N GLY A 109 20.37 1.13 -6.13
CA GLY A 109 21.50 2.06 -6.16
C GLY A 109 21.08 3.50 -5.79
N ALA A 110 22.05 4.27 -5.27
CA ALA A 110 21.82 5.63 -4.78
C ALA A 110 21.43 6.64 -5.87
N ASP A 111 21.81 6.39 -7.13
CA ASP A 111 21.52 7.29 -8.27
C ASP A 111 20.22 6.94 -9.01
N HIS A 112 19.46 5.95 -8.54
CA HIS A 112 18.23 5.52 -9.19
C HIS A 112 17.08 6.51 -8.90
N PRO A 113 16.27 6.94 -9.89
CA PRO A 113 15.22 7.94 -9.69
C PRO A 113 14.11 7.53 -8.72
N ASP A 114 13.97 6.23 -8.45
CA ASP A 114 13.00 5.68 -7.49
C ASP A 114 13.58 5.48 -6.07
N THR A 115 14.86 5.79 -5.86
CA THR A 115 15.52 5.78 -4.54
C THR A 115 15.23 7.07 -3.80
#